data_AF-A0A3D5RNW5-F1
#
_entry.id   AF-A0A3D5RNW5-F1
#
_cell.length_a   1.000
_cell.length_b   1.000
_cell.length_c   1.000
_cell.angle_alpha   90.00
_cell.angle_beta   90.00
_cell.angle_gamma   90.00
#
_symmetry.space_group_name_H-M   'P 1'
#
loop_
_entity.id
_entity.type
_entity.pdbx_description
1 polymer ?
#
loop_
_entity_poly.entity_id
_entity_poly.type
_entity_poly.pdbx_seq_one_letter_code
_entity_poly.pdbx_strand_id
1 'polypeptide(L)'
;DIAAEDDQLALAIGRGGQNIKLASRLTGWKLNVMSVGEADDKQTEENQKTSEKLAEKLGVDSEVAGVLIDEGFGSIDEVADADASSLESIEEFDTSMVEELQERASDAQLVQALGDAESSEVLMSVEGVSEDLAQALIESDIATVDDLAELSIDELLDIQVMDTEVASAVIMTARENEGWFD
;
A
#
# COMPACT_ATOMS: atom_id res chain seq x y z
N ASP A 1 -6.78 -6.38 -12.45
CA ASP A 1 -7.32 -5.66 -13.62
C ASP A 1 -6.87 -6.31 -14.92
N ILE A 2 -7.61 -6.11 -16.02
CA ILE A 2 -7.31 -6.64 -17.36
C ILE A 2 -7.36 -5.48 -18.36
N ALA A 3 -6.24 -5.20 -19.02
CA ALA A 3 -6.19 -4.24 -20.12
C ALA A 3 -6.57 -4.93 -21.44
N ALA A 4 -7.39 -4.27 -22.25
CA ALA A 4 -7.75 -4.72 -23.59
C ALA A 4 -7.65 -3.56 -24.60
N GLU A 5 -7.35 -3.88 -25.86
CA GLU A 5 -7.44 -2.88 -26.94
C GLU A 5 -8.88 -2.33 -27.02
N ASP A 6 -9.05 -1.06 -27.38
CA ASP A 6 -10.37 -0.40 -27.46
C ASP A 6 -11.39 -1.21 -28.27
N ASP A 7 -10.92 -1.83 -29.35
CA ASP A 7 -11.71 -2.65 -30.27
C ASP A 7 -12.16 -3.98 -29.64
N GLN A 8 -11.42 -4.47 -28.64
CA GLN A 8 -11.69 -5.71 -27.91
C GLN A 8 -12.37 -5.47 -26.55
N LEU A 9 -12.36 -4.23 -26.04
CA LEU A 9 -12.99 -3.84 -24.78
C LEU A 9 -14.47 -4.22 -24.75
N ALA A 10 -15.21 -3.89 -25.82
CA ALA A 10 -16.63 -4.21 -25.95
C ALA A 10 -16.91 -5.72 -25.98
N LEU A 11 -15.98 -6.51 -26.52
CA LEU A 11 -16.07 -7.98 -26.56
C LEU A 11 -15.75 -8.60 -25.19
N ALA A 12 -14.73 -8.08 -24.51
CA ALA A 12 -14.31 -8.50 -23.18
C ALA A 12 -15.40 -8.23 -22.13
N ILE A 13 -16.01 -7.04 -22.16
CA ILE A 13 -17.14 -6.69 -21.29
C ILE A 13 -18.39 -7.52 -21.66
N GLY A 14 -18.67 -7.69 -22.96
CA GLY A 14 -19.87 -8.33 -23.48
C GLY A 14 -21.13 -7.48 -23.30
N ARG A 15 -22.24 -7.85 -23.94
CA ARG A 15 -23.51 -7.08 -23.86
C ARG A 15 -23.98 -6.97 -22.40
N GLY A 16 -24.04 -5.74 -21.88
CA GLY A 16 -24.46 -5.48 -20.49
C GLY A 16 -23.49 -5.99 -19.41
N GLY A 17 -22.21 -6.22 -19.75
CA GLY A 17 -21.20 -6.72 -18.81
C GLY A 17 -21.32 -8.21 -18.51
N GLN A 18 -22.04 -8.98 -19.34
CA GLN A 18 -22.37 -10.36 -19.03
C GLN A 18 -21.15 -11.29 -19.08
N ASN A 19 -20.18 -11.04 -19.96
CA ASN A 19 -18.94 -11.82 -20.02
C ASN A 19 -18.10 -11.58 -18.77
N ILE A 20 -17.91 -10.32 -18.37
CA ILE A 20 -17.16 -9.96 -17.16
C ILE A 20 -17.79 -10.56 -15.90
N LYS A 21 -19.13 -10.54 -15.79
CA LYS A 21 -19.86 -11.12 -14.67
C LYS A 21 -19.75 -12.64 -14.61
N LEU A 22 -19.75 -13.32 -15.76
CA LEU A 22 -19.57 -14.78 -15.79
C LEU A 22 -18.13 -15.16 -15.43
N ALA A 23 -17.14 -14.48 -16.00
CA ALA A 23 -15.74 -14.72 -15.73
C ALA A 23 -15.41 -14.48 -14.25
N SER A 24 -15.89 -13.37 -13.67
CA SER A 24 -15.70 -13.06 -12.25
C SER A 24 -16.33 -14.12 -11.32
N ARG A 25 -17.52 -14.64 -11.67
CA ARG A 25 -18.13 -15.76 -10.93
C ARG A 25 -17.39 -17.07 -11.08
N LEU A 26 -16.75 -17.31 -12.22
CA LEU A 26 -16.03 -18.55 -12.51
C LEU A 26 -14.66 -18.57 -11.83
N THR A 27 -13.97 -17.42 -11.79
CA THR A 27 -12.65 -17.28 -11.16
C THR A 27 -12.75 -16.97 -9.67
N GLY A 28 -13.90 -16.49 -9.20
CA GLY A 28 -14.06 -15.96 -7.85
C GLY A 28 -13.38 -14.61 -7.64
N TRP A 29 -12.76 -14.03 -8.67
CA TRP A 29 -12.06 -12.75 -8.60
C TRP A 29 -12.94 -11.64 -9.14
N LYS A 30 -12.89 -10.44 -8.54
CA LYS A 30 -13.56 -9.25 -9.07
C LYS A 30 -12.73 -8.72 -10.24
N LEU A 31 -13.19 -8.99 -11.47
CA LEU A 31 -12.47 -8.62 -12.68
C LEU A 31 -12.93 -7.24 -13.18
N ASN A 32 -11.97 -6.33 -13.33
CA ASN A 32 -12.16 -5.02 -13.97
C ASN A 32 -11.45 -5.01 -15.33
N VAL A 33 -12.16 -4.56 -16.38
CA VAL A 33 -11.61 -4.40 -17.73
C VAL A 33 -11.53 -2.92 -18.06
N MET A 34 -10.37 -2.50 -18.51
CA MET A 34 -10.04 -1.13 -18.90
C MET A 34 -9.33 -1.15 -20.26
N SER A 35 -9.31 -0.03 -20.97
CA SER A 35 -8.51 0.07 -22.19
C SER A 35 -7.01 0.08 -21.88
N VAL A 36 -6.18 -0.14 -22.89
CA VAL A 36 -4.72 0.01 -22.74
C VAL A 36 -4.37 1.44 -22.33
N GLY A 37 -5.00 2.45 -22.94
CA GLY A 37 -4.77 3.86 -22.57
C GLY A 37 -5.20 4.17 -21.14
N GLU A 38 -6.35 3.65 -20.70
CA GLU A 38 -6.80 3.80 -19.30
C GLU A 38 -5.90 3.06 -18.31
N ALA A 39 -5.31 1.93 -18.70
CA ALA A 39 -4.34 1.21 -17.88
C ALA A 39 -3.03 1.98 -17.75
N ASP A 40 -2.52 2.58 -18.83
CA ASP A 40 -1.30 3.40 -18.83
C ASP A 40 -1.50 4.68 -17.99
N ASP A 41 -2.64 5.34 -18.13
CA ASP A 41 -2.99 6.53 -17.34
C ASP A 41 -3.07 6.19 -15.85
N LYS A 42 -3.75 5.08 -15.50
CA LYS A 42 -3.86 4.61 -14.12
C LYS A 42 -2.49 4.24 -13.54
N GLN A 43 -1.65 3.55 -14.30
CA GLN A 43 -0.29 3.20 -13.87
C GLN A 43 0.55 4.45 -13.62
N THR A 44 0.41 5.47 -14.48
CA THR A 44 1.13 6.74 -14.33
C THR A 44 0.69 7.46 -13.06
N GLU A 45 -0.61 7.52 -12.77
CA GLU A 45 -1.14 8.10 -11.53
C GLU A 45 -0.68 7.34 -10.28
N GLU A 46 -0.65 6.00 -10.33
CA GLU A 46 -0.15 5.17 -9.23
C GLU A 46 1.35 5.38 -9.01
N ASN A 47 2.15 5.41 -10.07
CA ASN A 47 3.58 5.70 -10.00
C ASN A 47 3.83 7.10 -9.44
N GLN A 48 3.04 8.10 -9.83
CA GLN A 48 3.18 9.46 -9.32
C GLN A 48 2.85 9.54 -7.81
N LYS A 49 1.81 8.86 -7.34
CA LYS A 49 1.51 8.81 -5.90
C LYS A 49 2.62 8.11 -5.12
N THR A 50 3.15 7.02 -5.68
CA THR A 50 4.25 6.28 -5.06
C THR A 50 5.53 7.12 -5.03
N SER A 51 5.82 7.86 -6.10
CA SER A 51 7.00 8.75 -6.16
C SER A 51 6.88 9.91 -5.20
N GLU A 52 5.70 10.51 -5.03
CA GLU A 52 5.46 11.55 -4.04
C GLU A 52 5.67 11.03 -2.61
N LYS A 53 5.10 9.85 -2.28
CA LYS A 53 5.32 9.22 -0.97
C LYS A 53 6.78 8.87 -0.72
N LEU A 54 7.46 8.31 -1.71
CA LEU A 54 8.88 7.94 -1.60
C LEU A 54 9.76 9.17 -1.45
N ALA A 55 9.49 10.23 -2.23
CA ALA A 55 10.19 11.51 -2.14
C ALA A 55 10.04 12.15 -0.76
N GLU A 56 8.83 12.13 -0.19
CA GLU A 56 8.57 12.62 1.16
C GLU A 56 9.34 11.82 2.21
N LYS A 57 9.28 10.48 2.15
CA LYS A 57 9.98 9.60 3.11
C LYS A 57 11.50 9.73 3.03
N LEU A 58 12.06 9.83 1.82
CA LEU A 58 13.50 9.98 1.60
C LEU A 58 13.98 11.43 1.72
N GLY A 59 13.08 12.42 1.79
CA GLY A 59 13.44 13.83 1.82
C GLY A 59 14.15 14.31 0.54
N VAL A 60 13.75 13.80 -0.63
CA VAL A 60 14.31 14.14 -1.95
C VAL A 60 13.25 14.76 -2.87
N ASP A 61 13.69 15.25 -4.02
CA ASP A 61 12.77 15.74 -5.05
C ASP A 61 12.00 14.59 -5.72
N SER A 62 10.76 14.87 -6.14
CA SER A 62 9.91 13.87 -6.80
C SER A 62 10.48 13.36 -8.13
N GLU A 63 11.32 14.14 -8.81
CA GLU A 63 12.04 13.70 -10.01
C GLU A 63 13.04 12.59 -9.68
N VAL A 64 13.75 12.70 -8.56
CA VAL A 64 14.72 11.68 -8.10
C VAL A 64 13.99 10.40 -7.69
N ALA A 65 12.87 10.53 -6.96
CA ALA A 65 12.04 9.39 -6.59
C ALA A 65 11.39 8.70 -7.81
N GLY A 66 11.04 9.47 -8.85
CA GLY A 66 10.55 8.93 -10.12
C GLY A 66 11.59 8.05 -10.81
N VAL A 67 12.84 8.52 -10.91
CA VAL A 67 13.95 7.73 -11.49
C VAL A 67 14.19 6.44 -10.70
N LEU A 68 14.14 6.50 -9.37
CA LEU A 68 14.25 5.31 -8.52
C LEU A 68 13.16 4.28 -8.83
N ILE A 69 11.90 4.71 -8.94
CA ILE A 69 10.77 3.84 -9.24
C ILE A 69 10.88 3.22 -10.64
N ASP A 70 11.30 4.00 -11.63
CA ASP A 70 11.49 3.53 -13.00
C ASP A 70 12.58 2.44 -13.09
N GLU A 71 13.59 2.52 -12.23
CA GLU A 71 14.67 1.53 -12.09
C GLU A 71 14.30 0.37 -11.14
N GLY A 72 13.09 0.39 -10.57
CA GLY A 72 12.54 -0.69 -9.75
C GLY A 72 12.77 -0.55 -8.24
N PHE A 73 13.16 0.64 -7.76
CA PHE A 73 13.27 0.98 -6.35
C PHE A 73 12.05 1.78 -5.91
N GLY A 74 10.97 1.07 -5.54
CA GLY A 74 9.68 1.66 -5.17
C GLY A 74 9.50 1.95 -3.68
N SER A 75 10.40 1.46 -2.82
CA SER A 75 10.31 1.64 -1.36
C SER A 75 11.62 2.12 -0.75
N ILE A 76 11.53 2.67 0.47
CA ILE A 76 12.71 3.06 1.24
C ILE A 76 13.59 1.85 1.57
N ASP A 77 12.98 0.67 1.76
CA ASP A 77 13.70 -0.56 2.07
C ASP A 77 14.53 -1.02 0.88
N GLU A 78 13.95 -0.98 -0.32
CA GLU A 78 14.65 -1.34 -1.54
C GLU A 78 15.83 -0.41 -1.83
N VAL A 79 15.72 0.88 -1.52
CA VAL A 79 16.80 1.85 -1.70
C VAL A 79 17.92 1.65 -0.66
N ALA A 80 17.57 1.42 0.60
CA ALA A 80 18.54 1.23 1.67
C ALA A 80 19.32 -0.08 1.53
N ASP A 81 18.63 -1.17 1.14
CA ASP A 81 19.23 -2.50 0.98
C ASP A 81 19.89 -2.71 -0.40
N ALA A 82 19.77 -1.74 -1.31
CA ALA A 82 20.39 -1.83 -2.63
C ALA A 82 21.92 -1.91 -2.54
N ASP A 83 22.53 -2.67 -3.46
CA ASP A 83 23.96 -2.55 -3.69
C ASP A 83 24.29 -1.19 -4.31
N ALA A 84 25.32 -0.50 -3.79
CA ALA A 84 25.73 0.80 -4.31
C ALA A 84 26.00 0.78 -5.84
N SER A 85 26.54 -0.33 -6.37
CA SER A 85 26.77 -0.50 -7.81
C SER A 85 25.50 -0.52 -8.65
N SER A 86 24.37 -0.94 -8.08
CA SER A 86 23.07 -0.95 -8.76
C SER A 86 22.54 0.48 -8.89
N LEU A 87 22.64 1.26 -7.82
CA LEU A 87 22.23 2.67 -7.84
C LEU A 87 23.19 3.54 -8.68
N GLU A 88 24.50 3.26 -8.67
CA GLU A 88 25.48 3.93 -9.53
C GLU A 88 25.32 3.60 -11.02
N SER A 89 24.54 2.58 -11.38
CA SER A 89 24.28 2.23 -12.78
C SER A 89 23.23 3.14 -13.44
N ILE A 90 22.49 3.89 -12.61
CA ILE A 90 21.50 4.88 -13.02
C ILE A 90 22.26 6.11 -13.56
N GLU A 91 21.98 6.52 -14.80
CA GLU A 91 22.75 7.56 -15.51
C GLU A 91 22.74 8.91 -14.76
N GLU A 92 21.65 9.20 -14.07
CA GLU A 92 21.41 10.42 -13.31
C GLU A 92 22.13 10.45 -11.95
N PHE A 93 22.65 9.32 -11.44
CA PHE A 93 23.20 9.22 -10.09
C PHE A 93 24.72 9.08 -10.08
N ASP A 94 25.38 9.88 -9.25
CA ASP A 94 26.79 9.77 -8.95
C ASP A 94 27.03 9.11 -7.59
N THR A 95 28.27 8.67 -7.33
CA THR A 95 28.65 8.00 -6.07
C THR A 95 28.26 8.81 -4.84
N SER A 96 28.39 10.14 -4.86
CA SER A 96 28.00 10.97 -3.71
C SER A 96 26.49 10.99 -3.49
N MET A 97 25.70 11.07 -4.57
CA MET A 97 24.26 11.02 -4.51
C MET A 97 23.77 9.67 -4.00
N VAL A 98 24.38 8.57 -4.45
CA VAL A 98 24.06 7.22 -3.99
C VAL A 98 24.32 7.06 -2.49
N GLU A 99 25.49 7.48 -2.02
CA GLU A 99 25.82 7.44 -0.58
C GLU A 99 24.80 8.23 0.25
N GLU A 100 24.43 9.43 -0.21
CA GLU A 100 23.46 10.30 0.46
C GLU A 100 22.04 9.70 0.45
N LEU A 101 21.61 9.12 -0.67
CA LEU A 101 20.32 8.44 -0.80
C LEU A 101 20.22 7.24 0.14
N GLN A 102 21.28 6.43 0.22
CA GLN A 102 21.30 5.26 1.11
C GLN A 102 21.31 5.64 2.59
N GLU A 103 22.05 6.69 2.96
CA GLU A 103 22.03 7.24 4.32
C GLU A 103 20.62 7.69 4.69
N ARG A 104 19.98 8.49 3.82
CA ARG A 104 18.60 8.95 4.06
C ARG A 104 17.59 7.81 4.10
N ALA A 105 17.73 6.82 3.23
CA ALA A 105 16.85 5.65 3.23
C ALA A 105 16.98 4.86 4.53
N SER A 106 18.21 4.65 5.01
CA SER A 106 18.49 3.97 6.29
C SER A 106 17.90 4.74 7.48
N ASP A 107 18.05 6.07 7.48
CA ASP A 107 17.45 6.93 8.51
C ASP A 107 15.92 6.88 8.46
N ALA A 108 15.33 6.94 7.27
CA ALA A 108 13.88 6.83 7.07
C ALA A 108 13.34 5.48 7.53
N GLN A 109 14.05 4.38 7.27
CA GLN A 109 13.70 3.04 7.78
C GLN A 109 13.70 3.00 9.30
N LEU A 110 14.71 3.60 9.95
CA LEU A 110 14.76 3.65 11.41
C LEU A 110 13.58 4.44 11.98
N VAL A 111 13.27 5.60 11.38
CA VAL A 111 12.12 6.43 11.78
C VAL A 111 10.81 5.66 11.59
N GLN A 112 10.64 4.98 10.46
CA GLN A 112 9.45 4.17 10.19
C GLN A 112 9.32 3.03 11.21
N ALA A 113 10.39 2.27 11.46
CA ALA A 113 10.37 1.17 12.43
C ALA A 113 10.05 1.63 13.86
N LEU A 114 10.50 2.84 14.25
CA LEU A 114 10.13 3.44 15.53
C LEU A 114 8.64 3.81 15.56
N GLY A 115 8.13 4.45 14.51
CA GLY A 115 6.71 4.77 14.38
C GLY A 115 5.82 3.53 14.42
N ASP A 116 6.20 2.48 13.68
CA ASP A 116 5.48 1.21 13.65
C ASP A 116 5.48 0.54 15.04
N ALA A 117 6.59 0.60 15.78
CA ALA A 117 6.65 0.09 17.14
C ALA A 117 5.73 0.87 18.11
N GLU A 118 5.70 2.20 17.99
CA GLU A 118 4.79 3.06 18.78
C GLU A 118 3.31 2.77 18.44
N SER A 119 2.98 2.70 17.15
CA SER A 119 1.64 2.33 16.67
C SER A 119 1.22 0.94 17.12
N SER A 120 2.15 -0.02 17.13
CA SER A 120 1.88 -1.38 17.61
C SER A 120 1.51 -1.37 19.10
N GLU A 121 2.25 -0.64 19.93
CA GLU A 121 1.92 -0.47 21.35
C GLU A 121 0.55 0.17 21.56
N VAL A 122 0.21 1.19 20.76
CA VAL A 122 -1.09 1.88 20.80
C VAL A 122 -2.22 0.92 20.40
N LEU A 123 -2.09 0.19 19.29
CA LEU A 123 -3.10 -0.74 18.80
C LEU A 123 -3.30 -1.92 19.77
N MET A 124 -2.22 -2.44 20.35
CA MET A 124 -2.26 -3.52 21.35
C MET A 124 -2.94 -3.10 22.67
N SER A 125 -3.16 -1.80 22.91
CA SER A 125 -3.95 -1.34 24.05
C SER A 125 -5.44 -1.63 23.89
N VAL A 126 -5.91 -1.87 22.67
CA VAL A 126 -7.30 -2.25 22.36
C VAL A 126 -7.49 -3.73 22.69
N GLU A 127 -8.50 -4.03 23.50
CA GLU A 127 -8.80 -5.40 23.89
C GLU A 127 -9.15 -6.26 22.65
N GLY A 128 -8.45 -7.39 22.50
CA GLY A 128 -8.62 -8.30 21.36
C GLY A 128 -7.63 -8.08 20.22
N VAL A 129 -6.80 -7.04 20.25
CA VAL A 129 -5.71 -6.85 19.27
C VAL A 129 -4.47 -7.63 19.72
N SER A 130 -4.05 -8.61 18.93
CA SER A 130 -2.78 -9.32 19.10
C SER A 130 -1.64 -8.60 18.37
N GLU A 131 -0.39 -8.94 18.72
CA GLU A 131 0.82 -8.43 18.03
C GLU A 131 0.75 -8.68 16.51
N ASP A 132 0.40 -9.90 16.09
CA ASP A 132 0.22 -10.25 14.68
C ASP A 132 -0.85 -9.39 13.98
N LEU A 133 -1.90 -8.98 14.70
CA LEU A 133 -2.97 -8.15 14.14
C LEU A 133 -2.53 -6.69 14.06
N ALA A 134 -1.88 -6.18 15.11
CA ALA A 134 -1.34 -4.83 15.12
C ALA A 134 -0.35 -4.62 13.96
N GLN A 135 0.52 -5.60 13.70
CA GLN A 135 1.45 -5.53 12.58
C GLN A 135 0.73 -5.53 11.22
N ALA A 136 -0.26 -6.40 11.01
CA ALA A 136 -1.03 -6.45 9.76
C ALA A 136 -1.83 -5.15 9.51
N LEU A 137 -2.30 -4.49 10.58
CA LEU A 137 -2.96 -3.19 10.50
C LEU A 137 -1.97 -2.10 10.07
N ILE A 138 -0.79 -2.04 10.68
CA ILE A 138 0.25 -1.05 10.33
C ILE A 138 0.69 -1.20 8.87
N GLU A 139 0.89 -2.44 8.40
CA GLU A 139 1.20 -2.73 6.99
C GLU A 139 0.11 -2.25 6.03
N SER A 140 -1.12 -2.10 6.52
CA SER A 140 -2.28 -1.59 5.78
C SER A 140 -2.51 -0.08 6.00
N ASP A 141 -1.49 0.66 6.44
CA ASP A 141 -1.54 2.09 6.77
C ASP A 141 -2.54 2.43 7.93
N ILE A 142 -2.90 1.46 8.78
CA ILE A 142 -3.76 1.65 9.96
C ILE A 142 -2.88 1.72 11.21
N ALA A 143 -2.61 2.95 11.67
CA ALA A 143 -1.58 3.21 12.67
C ALA A 143 -2.15 3.67 14.03
N THR A 144 -3.44 4.04 14.08
CA THR A 144 -4.09 4.59 15.28
C THR A 144 -5.37 3.84 15.68
N VAL A 145 -5.85 4.06 16.91
CA VAL A 145 -7.11 3.49 17.39
C VAL A 145 -8.32 4.05 16.62
N ASP A 146 -8.23 5.31 16.18
CA ASP A 146 -9.27 5.95 15.36
C ASP A 146 -9.35 5.29 13.97
N ASP A 147 -8.22 5.09 13.29
CA ASP A 147 -8.18 4.37 12.01
C ASP A 147 -8.83 2.97 12.14
N LEU A 148 -8.52 2.25 13.23
CA LEU A 148 -9.12 0.95 13.54
C LEU A 148 -10.63 1.06 13.82
N ALA A 149 -11.10 2.12 14.47
CA ALA A 149 -12.52 2.34 14.78
C ALA A 149 -13.35 2.66 13.53
N GLU A 150 -12.75 3.30 12.52
CA GLU A 150 -13.38 3.62 11.24
C GLU A 150 -13.62 2.39 10.37
N LEU A 151 -12.82 1.32 10.54
CA LEU A 151 -12.94 0.10 9.75
C LEU A 151 -14.30 -0.58 9.93
N SER A 152 -14.74 -1.22 8.84
CA SER A 152 -15.80 -2.22 8.87
C SER A 152 -15.27 -3.61 9.22
N ILE A 153 -16.16 -4.49 9.64
CA ILE A 153 -15.84 -5.89 9.96
C ILE A 153 -15.29 -6.60 8.71
N ASP A 154 -15.87 -6.33 7.54
CA ASP A 154 -15.42 -6.93 6.28
C ASP A 154 -14.01 -6.46 5.90
N GLU A 155 -13.70 -5.17 6.07
CA GLU A 155 -12.35 -4.64 5.81
C GLU A 155 -11.30 -5.24 6.75
N LEU A 156 -11.61 -5.41 8.04
CA LEU A 156 -10.71 -6.05 8.98
C LEU A 156 -10.46 -7.52 8.64
N LEU A 157 -11.48 -8.23 8.16
CA LEU A 157 -11.37 -9.62 7.71
C LEU A 157 -10.60 -9.77 6.39
N ASP A 158 -10.61 -8.74 5.54
CA ASP A 158 -9.79 -8.68 4.33
C ASP A 158 -8.30 -8.51 4.67
N ILE A 159 -7.98 -7.80 5.77
CA ILE A 159 -6.60 -7.60 6.25
C ILE A 159 -6.07 -8.88 6.93
N GLN A 160 -6.83 -9.44 7.87
CA GLN A 160 -6.41 -10.59 8.65
C GLN A 160 -7.55 -11.60 8.79
N VAL A 161 -7.27 -12.85 8.40
CA VAL A 161 -8.23 -13.94 8.50
C VAL A 161 -8.47 -14.30 9.97
N MET A 162 -9.67 -13.98 10.47
CA MET A 162 -10.10 -14.27 11.84
C MET A 162 -11.61 -14.55 11.94
N ASP A 163 -12.10 -14.89 13.13
CA ASP A 163 -13.52 -15.06 13.38
C ASP A 163 -14.27 -13.72 13.35
N THR A 164 -15.43 -13.69 12.71
CA THR A 164 -16.25 -12.47 12.57
C THR A 164 -16.67 -11.88 13.92
N GLU A 165 -16.91 -12.73 14.92
CA GLU A 165 -17.23 -12.29 16.29
C GLU A 165 -16.04 -11.55 16.94
N VAL A 166 -14.81 -12.01 16.68
CA VAL A 166 -13.57 -11.38 17.18
C VAL A 166 -13.35 -10.04 16.47
N ALA A 167 -13.47 -10.01 15.15
CA ALA A 167 -13.37 -8.78 14.36
C ALA A 167 -14.40 -7.74 14.82
N SER A 168 -15.66 -8.15 15.03
CA SER A 168 -16.69 -7.26 15.56
C SER A 168 -16.38 -6.75 16.96
N ALA A 169 -15.81 -7.57 17.84
CA ALA A 169 -15.46 -7.15 19.19
C ALA A 169 -14.35 -6.09 19.16
N VAL A 170 -13.29 -6.33 18.40
CA VAL A 170 -12.14 -5.41 18.25
C VAL A 170 -12.60 -4.03 17.75
N ILE A 171 -13.39 -3.98 16.68
CA ILE A 171 -13.91 -2.72 16.13
C ILE A 171 -14.80 -1.99 17.14
N MET A 172 -15.65 -2.71 17.88
CA MET A 172 -16.52 -2.10 18.88
C MET A 172 -15.72 -1.53 20.06
N THR A 173 -14.67 -2.23 20.50
CA THR A 173 -13.76 -1.75 21.56
C THR A 173 -12.97 -0.52 21.08
N ALA A 174 -12.48 -0.51 19.85
CA ALA A 174 -11.82 0.68 19.28
C ALA A 174 -12.75 1.90 19.28
N ARG A 175 -14.00 1.73 18.84
CA ARG A 175 -15.03 2.79 18.86
C ARG A 175 -15.38 3.28 20.26
N GLU A 176 -15.41 2.38 21.23
CA GLU A 176 -15.64 2.74 22.63
C GLU A 176 -14.50 3.59 23.18
N ASN A 177 -13.25 3.22 22.89
CA ASN A 177 -12.07 3.99 23.29
C ASN A 177 -12.05 5.40 22.69
N GLU A 178 -12.55 5.58 21.46
CA GLU A 178 -12.68 6.87 20.78
C GLU A 178 -13.98 7.64 21.14
N GLY A 179 -14.79 7.12 22.07
CA GLY A 179 -15.96 7.83 22.58
C GLY A 179 -17.14 7.93 21.61
N TRP A 180 -17.26 7.00 20.66
CA TRP A 180 -18.37 6.98 19.69
C TRP A 180 -19.75 6.70 20.33
N PHE A 181 -19.78 6.23 21.57
CA PHE A 181 -20.99 5.85 22.30
C PHE A 181 -21.40 6.84 23.41
N ASP A 182 -20.65 7.93 23.59
CA ASP A 182 -20.91 8.99 24.59
C ASP A 182 -21.75 10.17 24.05
#